data_AF-A0A5B8BY60-F1
#
_entry.id   AF-A0A5B8BY60-F1
#
_cell.length_a   1.000
_cell.length_b   1.000
_cell.length_c   1.000
_cell.angle_alpha   90.00
_cell.angle_beta   90.00
_cell.angle_gamma   90.00
#
_symmetry.space_group_name_H-M   'P 1'
#
loop_
_entity.id
_entity.type
_entity.pdbx_description
1 polymer ?
#
loop_
_entity_poly.entity_id
_entity_poly.type
_entity_poly.pdbx_seq_one_letter_code
_entity_poly.pdbx_strand_id
1 'polypeptide(L)'
;MAADWVFTSGRIFDGHRVHPAATAVAVSGNRIIAVGTDAEVRAQAGPAAEHVDLAGRLLTPGFTDAHLHAGQGGIERLGCDLTAVTGGADAVVAHVRDYARSTDAEWISGGGWSMSDFPGGNPTADLLDAVVPDRPVFLINRDHHGAWVNSAALRRAGITAATPDPADGRLERDAHGEPTGTLHEGAMDLVAALMPVETAEQQRAGLLEAQRYLHAHGVTGWQEAIVGDYAGHLDISPAYRELVREGLLTGRATGALWVPRTTTLASVGELVADLAERRRVNGAGGFPTVSAKIMIDGVAENRTAAMLEPYLCPCGGTERPADGGLGLTYLGYEVLLEVAAALDAAAFDLHMHAIGDRAVRYGLDAVEQLRARGGGDTGRHHMAHVQIVHPADVARFGALGVTVNAQALWAANEDQMTELTVPLIGEERTGHQYPFAAMCAAGARLAMGSDWPVSSPDPWQAIHVAVTRRPPGEPDREPLLEDQALTLQASLAAYTSRSAWLNRQEEAGSIVPGRLADLVVLSTDPFGLAPEDLHTVGTDLTLVGGRAVHATDRQGAFA
;
A
#
# COMPACT_ATOMS: atom_id res chain seq x y z
N MET A 1 35.18 15.97 7.58
CA MET A 1 35.14 14.51 7.37
C MET A 1 35.27 14.29 5.88
N ALA A 2 36.03 13.28 5.44
CA ALA A 2 36.15 12.99 4.01
C ALA A 2 34.88 12.28 3.52
N ALA A 3 34.42 12.59 2.30
CA ALA A 3 33.26 11.92 1.72
C ALA A 3 33.58 10.45 1.37
N ASP A 4 32.62 9.56 1.59
CA ASP A 4 32.61 8.16 1.15
C ASP A 4 31.89 8.02 -0.20
N TRP A 5 30.88 8.87 -0.48
CA TRP A 5 30.23 8.96 -1.80
C TRP A 5 30.21 10.40 -2.30
N VAL A 6 30.40 10.57 -3.60
CA VAL A 6 30.31 11.85 -4.30
C VAL A 6 29.48 11.68 -5.57
N PHE A 7 28.27 12.25 -5.55
CA PHE A 7 27.35 12.32 -6.70
C PHE A 7 27.54 13.65 -7.41
N THR A 8 27.69 13.65 -8.74
CA THR A 8 27.99 14.87 -9.53
C THR A 8 27.24 14.92 -10.85
N SER A 9 27.23 16.09 -11.50
CA SER A 9 26.67 16.30 -12.85
C SER A 9 25.17 16.02 -13.00
N GLY A 10 24.37 16.07 -11.93
CA GLY A 10 22.95 15.69 -11.97
C GLY A 10 22.00 16.78 -11.50
N ARG A 11 20.70 16.53 -11.68
CA ARG A 11 19.64 17.31 -11.06
C ARG A 11 19.42 16.79 -9.64
N ILE A 12 19.21 17.69 -8.67
CA ILE A 12 18.96 17.33 -7.27
C ILE A 12 17.53 17.71 -6.89
N PHE A 13 16.71 16.74 -6.48
CA PHE A 13 15.44 17.00 -5.79
C PHE A 13 15.68 16.93 -4.29
N ASP A 14 15.33 17.97 -3.53
CA ASP A 14 15.65 18.06 -2.10
C ASP A 14 14.64 17.37 -1.17
N GLY A 15 13.60 16.76 -1.75
CA GLY A 15 12.43 16.22 -1.04
C GLY A 15 11.20 17.13 -1.12
N HIS A 16 11.35 18.38 -1.58
CA HIS A 16 10.25 19.33 -1.74
C HIS A 16 10.26 20.01 -3.11
N ARG A 17 11.43 20.29 -3.67
CA ARG A 17 11.62 20.96 -4.96
C ARG A 17 12.91 20.53 -5.64
N VAL A 18 13.02 20.84 -6.93
CA VAL A 18 14.31 20.77 -7.63
C VAL A 18 15.21 21.90 -7.12
N HIS A 19 16.40 21.56 -6.63
CA HIS A 19 17.36 22.54 -6.17
C HIS A 19 17.91 23.35 -7.37
N PRO A 20 17.80 24.69 -7.37
CA PRO A 20 18.06 25.49 -8.57
C PRO A 20 19.54 25.59 -8.97
N ALA A 21 20.46 25.42 -8.00
CA ALA A 21 21.89 25.64 -8.20
C ALA A 21 22.78 24.45 -7.80
N ALA A 22 22.20 23.37 -7.27
CA ALA A 22 22.99 22.23 -6.82
C ALA A 22 23.02 21.19 -7.93
N THR A 23 24.20 20.65 -8.16
CA THR A 23 24.46 19.60 -9.15
C THR A 23 25.14 18.39 -8.55
N ALA A 24 25.49 18.45 -7.26
CA ALA A 24 26.27 17.45 -6.57
C ALA A 24 25.91 17.31 -5.09
N VAL A 25 26.16 16.11 -4.56
CA VAL A 25 25.94 15.73 -3.15
C VAL A 25 27.11 14.88 -2.67
N ALA A 26 27.60 15.15 -1.45
CA ALA A 26 28.58 14.30 -0.77
C ALA A 26 27.98 13.66 0.48
N VAL A 27 28.33 12.39 0.70
CA VAL A 27 27.93 11.58 1.85
C VAL A 27 29.17 11.13 2.61
N SER A 28 29.10 11.10 3.94
CA SER A 28 30.09 10.46 4.81
C SER A 28 29.38 9.68 5.91
N GLY A 29 29.79 8.42 6.10
CA GLY A 29 29.07 7.44 6.90
C GLY A 29 27.61 7.35 6.46
N ASN A 30 26.70 7.63 7.38
CA ASN A 30 25.26 7.60 7.12
C ASN A 30 24.64 8.98 6.88
N ARG A 31 25.44 10.04 6.68
CA ARG A 31 24.92 11.41 6.58
C ARG A 31 25.38 12.13 5.32
N ILE A 32 24.50 13.00 4.83
CA ILE A 32 24.82 13.98 3.79
C ILE A 32 25.69 15.07 4.44
N ILE A 33 26.85 15.36 3.86
CA ILE A 33 27.78 16.38 4.39
C ILE A 33 27.83 17.64 3.55
N ALA A 34 27.46 17.57 2.26
CA ALA A 34 27.40 18.73 1.39
C ALA A 34 26.37 18.56 0.26
N VAL A 35 25.74 19.66 -0.13
CA VAL A 35 24.87 19.80 -1.29
C VAL A 35 25.26 21.12 -1.95
N GLY A 36 25.63 21.10 -3.23
CA GLY A 36 26.16 22.28 -3.90
C GLY A 36 26.51 22.03 -5.36
N THR A 37 27.38 22.87 -5.91
CA THR A 37 27.93 22.68 -7.26
C THR A 37 28.94 21.53 -7.29
N ASP A 38 29.17 20.98 -8.48
CA ASP A 38 30.20 19.96 -8.72
C ASP A 38 31.56 20.34 -8.13
N ALA A 39 31.99 21.58 -8.33
CA ALA A 39 33.29 22.05 -7.85
C ALA A 39 33.37 22.07 -6.32
N GLU A 40 32.32 22.57 -5.65
CA GLU A 40 32.26 22.66 -4.18
C GLU A 40 32.24 21.28 -3.52
N VAL A 41 31.52 20.32 -4.12
CA VAL A 41 31.37 18.97 -3.57
C VAL A 41 32.61 18.12 -3.86
N ARG A 42 33.17 18.19 -5.07
CA ARG A 42 34.42 17.45 -5.41
C ARG A 42 35.59 17.87 -4.52
N ALA A 43 35.64 19.13 -4.07
CA ALA A 43 36.67 19.59 -3.13
C ALA A 43 36.60 18.91 -1.76
N GLN A 44 35.49 18.24 -1.42
CA GLN A 44 35.29 17.50 -0.16
C GLN A 44 35.48 15.98 -0.32
N ALA A 45 35.78 15.51 -1.54
CA ALA A 45 36.00 14.10 -1.82
C ALA A 45 37.23 13.58 -1.07
N GLY A 46 37.06 12.46 -0.36
CA GLY A 46 38.19 11.68 0.12
C GLY A 46 38.88 10.93 -1.03
N PRO A 47 40.14 10.54 -0.89
CA PRO A 47 40.85 9.76 -1.92
C PRO A 47 40.25 8.37 -2.17
N ALA A 48 39.40 7.87 -1.27
CA ALA A 48 38.71 6.59 -1.36
C ALA A 48 37.20 6.74 -1.61
N ALA A 49 36.72 7.95 -1.94
CA ALA A 49 35.31 8.18 -2.20
C ALA A 49 34.88 7.45 -3.47
N GLU A 50 33.70 6.83 -3.43
CA GLU A 50 33.04 6.33 -4.62
C GLU A 50 32.41 7.51 -5.38
N HIS A 51 32.79 7.65 -6.66
CA HIS A 51 32.36 8.76 -7.50
C HIS A 51 31.28 8.29 -8.47
N VAL A 52 30.08 8.85 -8.34
CA VAL A 52 28.95 8.56 -9.21
C VAL A 52 28.67 9.77 -10.09
N ASP A 53 28.87 9.60 -11.39
CA ASP A 53 28.45 10.58 -12.39
C ASP A 53 26.97 10.38 -12.73
N LEU A 54 26.13 11.35 -12.36
CA LEU A 54 24.70 11.30 -12.63
C LEU A 54 24.42 11.57 -14.11
N ALA A 55 25.33 12.17 -14.88
CA ALA A 55 25.17 12.42 -16.32
C ALA A 55 23.81 13.08 -16.68
N GLY A 56 23.37 14.05 -15.86
CA GLY A 56 22.11 14.76 -16.01
C GLY A 56 20.90 14.09 -15.36
N ARG A 57 21.01 12.83 -14.88
CA ARG A 57 19.94 12.11 -14.17
C ARG A 57 19.59 12.79 -12.84
N LEU A 58 18.42 12.44 -12.30
CA LEU A 58 17.93 12.96 -11.03
C LEU A 58 18.45 12.13 -9.85
N LEU A 59 19.00 12.82 -8.84
CA LEU A 59 19.19 12.31 -7.49
C LEU A 59 18.04 12.82 -6.60
N THR A 60 17.38 11.90 -5.90
CA THR A 60 16.24 12.17 -5.00
C THR A 60 16.49 11.54 -3.63
N PRO A 61 15.84 11.99 -2.53
CA PRO A 61 15.79 11.18 -1.33
C PRO A 61 15.18 9.82 -1.67
N GLY A 62 15.57 8.81 -0.90
CA GLY A 62 14.91 7.50 -0.95
C GLY A 62 13.40 7.64 -0.74
N PHE A 63 12.65 6.85 -1.50
CA PHE A 63 11.20 6.87 -1.41
C PHE A 63 10.74 6.25 -0.08
N THR A 64 9.70 6.83 0.50
CA THR A 64 9.00 6.29 1.66
C THR A 64 7.59 5.92 1.25
N ASP A 65 7.25 4.65 1.41
CA ASP A 65 5.90 4.17 1.20
C ASP A 65 5.06 4.37 2.47
N ALA A 66 4.04 5.22 2.42
CA ALA A 66 3.20 5.50 3.58
C ALA A 66 2.18 4.38 3.90
N HIS A 67 2.04 3.37 3.05
CA HIS A 67 1.05 2.32 3.21
C HIS A 67 1.39 1.12 2.33
N LEU A 68 1.88 0.04 2.93
CA LEU A 68 2.04 -1.24 2.26
C LEU A 68 1.94 -2.40 3.25
N HIS A 69 1.96 -3.62 2.72
CA HIS A 69 1.87 -4.90 3.44
C HIS A 69 3.13 -5.74 3.22
N ALA A 70 4.28 -5.28 3.71
CA ALA A 70 5.58 -5.86 3.34
C ALA A 70 5.75 -7.29 3.82
N GLY A 71 5.23 -7.62 5.01
CA GLY A 71 5.21 -8.99 5.51
C GLY A 71 4.44 -9.93 4.57
N GLN A 72 3.19 -9.58 4.28
CA GLN A 72 2.29 -10.39 3.46
C GLN A 72 2.81 -10.50 2.02
N GLY A 73 3.08 -9.36 1.36
CA GLY A 73 3.59 -9.37 -0.01
C GLY A 73 4.94 -10.06 -0.13
N GLY A 74 5.80 -9.96 0.88
CA GLY A 74 7.07 -10.69 0.92
C GLY A 74 6.89 -12.20 0.90
N ILE A 75 5.96 -12.72 1.70
CA ILE A 75 5.64 -14.15 1.77
C ILE A 75 4.94 -14.60 0.49
N GLU A 76 4.00 -13.81 -0.02
CA GLU A 76 3.28 -14.08 -1.27
C GLU A 76 4.24 -14.22 -2.45
N ARG A 77 5.27 -13.36 -2.52
CA ARG A 77 6.35 -13.45 -3.53
C ARG A 77 7.19 -14.72 -3.45
N LEU A 78 7.22 -15.39 -2.30
CA LEU A 78 7.85 -16.71 -2.15
C LEU A 78 6.90 -17.86 -2.54
N GLY A 79 5.61 -17.56 -2.67
CA GLY A 79 4.54 -18.46 -3.10
C GLY A 79 4.32 -18.44 -4.63
N CYS A 80 3.09 -18.75 -5.03
CA CYS A 80 2.61 -18.60 -6.40
C CYS A 80 2.30 -17.11 -6.67
N ASP A 81 3.32 -16.35 -7.06
CA ASP A 81 3.21 -14.91 -7.35
C ASP A 81 2.59 -14.67 -8.74
N LEU A 82 1.34 -14.21 -8.75
CA LEU A 82 0.59 -13.89 -9.97
C LEU A 82 0.65 -12.40 -10.33
N THR A 83 1.27 -11.56 -9.50
CA THR A 83 1.26 -10.09 -9.62
C THR A 83 1.77 -9.59 -10.98
N ALA A 84 2.79 -10.26 -11.53
CA ALA A 84 3.41 -9.89 -12.80
C ALA A 84 2.86 -10.68 -14.00
N VAL A 85 1.85 -11.54 -13.79
CA VAL A 85 1.28 -12.35 -14.86
C VAL A 85 0.33 -11.49 -15.68
N THR A 86 0.61 -11.41 -16.98
CA THR A 86 -0.22 -10.68 -17.95
C THR A 86 -0.73 -11.66 -19.01
N GLY A 87 -1.89 -11.36 -19.59
CA GLY A 87 -2.53 -12.22 -20.61
C GLY A 87 -3.82 -12.89 -20.17
N GLY A 88 -4.47 -12.41 -19.09
CA GLY A 88 -5.79 -12.85 -18.65
C GLY A 88 -5.81 -14.24 -17.99
N ALA A 89 -7.02 -14.76 -17.80
CA ALA A 89 -7.28 -16.03 -17.10
C ALA A 89 -6.40 -17.20 -17.56
N ASP A 90 -6.18 -17.36 -18.87
CA ASP A 90 -5.38 -18.47 -19.42
C ASP A 90 -3.91 -18.41 -18.97
N ALA A 91 -3.33 -17.21 -18.95
CA ALA A 91 -1.95 -17.01 -18.48
C ALA A 91 -1.83 -17.26 -16.97
N VAL A 92 -2.82 -16.79 -16.20
CA VAL A 92 -2.91 -17.02 -14.75
C VAL A 92 -2.99 -18.52 -14.44
N VAL A 93 -3.92 -19.24 -15.06
CA VAL A 93 -4.10 -20.69 -14.87
C VAL A 93 -2.83 -21.47 -15.28
N ALA A 94 -2.18 -21.06 -16.38
CA ALA A 94 -0.92 -21.67 -16.81
C ALA A 94 0.21 -21.44 -15.79
N HIS A 95 0.32 -20.25 -15.21
CA HIS A 95 1.29 -19.96 -14.17
C HIS A 95 1.05 -20.82 -12.92
N VAL A 96 -0.19 -20.92 -12.46
CA VAL A 96 -0.56 -21.76 -11.30
C VAL A 96 -0.16 -23.22 -11.54
N ARG A 97 -0.42 -23.75 -12.73
CA ARG A 97 0.00 -25.12 -13.11
C ARG A 97 1.51 -25.31 -12.99
N ASP A 98 2.27 -24.36 -13.52
CA ASP A 98 3.72 -24.47 -13.60
C ASP A 98 4.36 -24.31 -12.22
N TYR A 99 3.85 -23.37 -11.40
CA TYR A 99 4.23 -23.25 -10.00
C TYR A 99 3.93 -24.53 -9.22
N ALA A 100 2.71 -25.06 -9.34
CA ALA A 100 2.32 -26.28 -8.65
C ALA A 100 3.24 -27.46 -8.99
N ARG A 101 3.76 -27.54 -10.22
CA ARG A 101 4.73 -28.59 -10.63
C ARG A 101 6.15 -28.38 -10.08
N SER A 102 6.51 -27.16 -9.71
CA SER A 102 7.82 -26.81 -9.16
C SER A 102 7.96 -27.07 -7.66
N THR A 103 6.86 -27.36 -6.96
CA THR A 103 6.82 -27.51 -5.50
C THR A 103 6.11 -28.78 -5.05
N ASP A 104 6.62 -29.40 -3.99
CA ASP A 104 6.01 -30.55 -3.30
C ASP A 104 5.13 -30.10 -2.11
N ALA A 105 4.87 -28.80 -1.96
CA ALA A 105 4.00 -28.29 -0.90
C ALA A 105 2.59 -28.91 -0.99
N GLU A 106 2.01 -29.21 0.18
CA GLU A 106 0.66 -29.78 0.30
C GLU A 106 -0.40 -28.80 -0.24
N TRP A 107 -0.26 -27.53 0.11
CA TRP A 107 -1.10 -26.44 -0.38
C TRP A 107 -0.38 -25.65 -1.46
N ILE A 108 -1.11 -25.23 -2.49
CA ILE A 108 -0.66 -24.20 -3.42
C ILE A 108 -1.21 -22.87 -2.93
N SER A 109 -0.32 -22.01 -2.45
CA SER A 109 -0.66 -20.69 -1.93
C SER A 109 0.15 -19.58 -2.60
N GLY A 110 -0.44 -18.40 -2.64
CA GLY A 110 0.09 -17.22 -3.33
C GLY A 110 -1.05 -16.25 -3.58
N GLY A 111 -0.90 -15.39 -4.59
CA GLY A 111 -1.92 -14.41 -4.89
C GLY A 111 -1.53 -13.47 -6.02
N GLY A 112 -2.25 -12.34 -6.11
CA GLY A 112 -1.96 -11.27 -7.05
C GLY A 112 -2.75 -11.34 -8.36
N TRP A 113 -3.76 -12.22 -8.45
CA TRP A 113 -4.61 -12.31 -9.64
C TRP A 113 -5.58 -11.13 -9.75
N SER A 114 -5.82 -10.62 -10.96
CA SER A 114 -6.73 -9.49 -11.19
C SER A 114 -8.17 -9.97 -11.38
N MET A 115 -9.13 -9.28 -10.78
CA MET A 115 -10.56 -9.54 -11.02
C MET A 115 -10.93 -9.33 -12.49
N SER A 116 -10.32 -8.34 -13.15
CA SER A 116 -10.58 -8.04 -14.56
C SER A 116 -10.15 -9.15 -15.52
N ASP A 117 -9.29 -10.07 -15.08
CA ASP A 117 -8.88 -11.23 -15.90
C ASP A 117 -10.00 -12.27 -16.04
N PHE A 118 -11.02 -12.20 -15.18
CA PHE A 118 -12.10 -13.19 -15.09
C PHE A 118 -13.48 -12.54 -15.30
N PRO A 119 -14.38 -13.19 -16.05
CA PRO A 119 -15.74 -12.69 -16.24
C PRO A 119 -16.44 -12.38 -14.92
N GLY A 120 -16.85 -11.12 -14.75
CA GLY A 120 -17.55 -10.64 -13.55
C GLY A 120 -16.69 -10.60 -12.27
N GLY A 121 -15.37 -10.73 -12.38
CA GLY A 121 -14.46 -10.68 -11.23
C GLY A 121 -14.36 -11.97 -10.41
N ASN A 122 -15.06 -13.03 -10.81
CA ASN A 122 -15.26 -14.22 -9.98
C ASN A 122 -14.75 -15.50 -10.68
N PRO A 123 -13.47 -15.87 -10.52
CA PRO A 123 -12.94 -17.13 -11.03
C PRO A 123 -13.60 -18.35 -10.35
N THR A 124 -13.67 -19.47 -11.07
CA THR A 124 -14.33 -20.70 -10.60
C THR A 124 -13.33 -21.79 -10.21
N ALA A 125 -13.72 -22.67 -9.30
CA ALA A 125 -12.91 -23.80 -8.83
C ALA A 125 -12.51 -24.75 -9.97
N ASP A 126 -13.39 -24.96 -10.96
CA ASP A 126 -13.16 -25.85 -12.11
C ASP A 126 -11.89 -25.51 -12.90
N LEU A 127 -11.57 -24.21 -13.01
CA LEU A 127 -10.37 -23.73 -13.68
C LEU A 127 -9.09 -24.19 -12.95
N LEU A 128 -9.10 -24.19 -11.61
CA LEU A 128 -7.99 -24.71 -10.80
C LEU A 128 -7.98 -26.24 -10.78
N ASP A 129 -9.14 -26.89 -10.68
CA ASP A 129 -9.24 -28.35 -10.67
C ASP A 129 -8.64 -28.96 -11.95
N ALA A 130 -8.72 -28.25 -13.09
CA ALA A 130 -8.13 -28.69 -14.35
C ALA A 130 -6.58 -28.75 -14.33
N VAL A 131 -5.92 -27.96 -13.47
CA VAL A 131 -4.46 -27.86 -13.39
C VAL A 131 -3.86 -28.39 -12.09
N VAL A 132 -4.62 -28.38 -11.00
CA VAL A 132 -4.25 -28.86 -9.67
C VAL A 132 -5.44 -29.62 -9.04
N PRO A 133 -5.74 -30.86 -9.49
CA PRO A 133 -6.91 -31.61 -9.02
C PRO A 133 -6.77 -32.20 -7.62
N ASP A 134 -5.54 -32.52 -7.21
CA ASP A 134 -5.27 -33.40 -6.06
C ASP A 134 -4.77 -32.65 -4.81
N ARG A 135 -4.50 -31.35 -4.93
CA ARG A 135 -4.01 -30.51 -3.82
C ARG A 135 -4.93 -29.32 -3.61
N PRO A 136 -5.17 -28.90 -2.35
CA PRO A 136 -5.91 -27.68 -2.08
C PRO A 136 -5.14 -26.44 -2.57
N VAL A 137 -5.87 -25.53 -3.21
CA VAL A 137 -5.35 -24.26 -3.73
C VAL A 137 -6.05 -23.11 -3.01
N PHE A 138 -5.28 -22.10 -2.59
CA PHE A 138 -5.80 -20.85 -2.02
C PHE A 138 -4.97 -19.68 -2.55
N LEU A 139 -5.57 -18.87 -3.42
CA LEU A 139 -4.90 -17.76 -4.09
C LEU A 139 -5.63 -16.46 -3.76
N ILE A 140 -4.98 -15.56 -3.03
CA ILE A 140 -5.56 -14.26 -2.67
C ILE A 140 -5.62 -13.39 -3.94
N ASN A 141 -6.72 -12.65 -4.12
CA ASN A 141 -6.83 -11.73 -5.24
C ASN A 141 -5.92 -10.52 -5.02
N ARG A 142 -5.66 -9.77 -6.09
CA ARG A 142 -4.80 -8.59 -6.04
C ARG A 142 -5.21 -7.63 -4.90
N ASP A 143 -6.49 -7.29 -4.75
CA ASP A 143 -6.94 -6.34 -3.71
C ASP A 143 -7.02 -6.89 -2.28
N HIS A 144 -6.72 -8.17 -2.04
CA HIS A 144 -6.77 -8.82 -0.73
C HIS A 144 -8.15 -8.82 -0.05
N HIS A 145 -9.23 -8.53 -0.80
CA HIS A 145 -10.62 -8.64 -0.37
C HIS A 145 -11.33 -9.88 -0.94
N GLY A 146 -10.61 -10.75 -1.65
CA GLY A 146 -11.11 -12.05 -2.08
C GLY A 146 -10.05 -13.15 -2.20
N ALA A 147 -10.50 -14.41 -2.26
CA ALA A 147 -9.65 -15.57 -2.53
C ALA A 147 -10.30 -16.51 -3.54
N TRP A 148 -9.45 -17.10 -4.39
CA TRP A 148 -9.81 -18.14 -5.35
C TRP A 148 -9.31 -19.50 -4.86
N VAL A 149 -10.25 -20.42 -4.70
CA VAL A 149 -10.01 -21.76 -4.15
C VAL A 149 -10.55 -22.84 -5.08
N ASN A 150 -9.91 -24.00 -5.08
CA ASN A 150 -10.35 -25.16 -5.87
C ASN A 150 -11.31 -26.06 -5.07
N SER A 151 -11.85 -27.09 -5.73
CA SER A 151 -12.82 -27.99 -5.08
C SER A 151 -12.19 -28.81 -3.96
N ALA A 152 -10.88 -29.09 -4.01
CA ALA A 152 -10.18 -29.77 -2.92
C ALA A 152 -10.15 -28.93 -1.63
N ALA A 153 -9.91 -27.61 -1.74
CA ALA A 153 -9.95 -26.70 -0.62
C ALA A 153 -11.37 -26.54 -0.05
N LEU A 154 -12.39 -26.36 -0.90
CA LEU A 154 -13.80 -26.28 -0.48
C LEU A 154 -14.25 -27.53 0.29
N ARG A 155 -13.92 -28.73 -0.22
CA ARG A 155 -14.22 -30.00 0.47
C ARG A 155 -13.54 -30.11 1.82
N ARG A 156 -12.28 -29.67 1.93
CA ARG A 156 -11.54 -29.70 3.19
C ARG A 156 -12.13 -28.74 4.23
N ALA A 157 -12.65 -27.59 3.78
CA ALA A 157 -13.37 -26.63 4.60
C ALA A 157 -14.80 -27.05 4.96
N GLY A 158 -15.33 -28.11 4.34
CA GLY A 158 -16.73 -28.51 4.52
C GLY A 158 -17.72 -27.47 4.00
N ILE A 159 -17.30 -26.62 3.06
CA ILE A 159 -18.15 -25.60 2.45
C ILE A 159 -19.07 -26.28 1.42
N THR A 160 -20.37 -26.04 1.54
CA THR A 160 -21.43 -26.65 0.71
C THR A 160 -22.50 -25.60 0.34
N ALA A 161 -23.50 -26.00 -0.45
CA ALA A 161 -24.70 -25.19 -0.69
C ALA A 161 -25.42 -24.73 0.60
N ALA A 162 -25.27 -25.47 1.71
CA ALA A 162 -25.92 -25.15 2.99
C ALA A 162 -25.10 -24.23 3.91
N THR A 163 -23.84 -23.93 3.57
CA THR A 163 -22.98 -23.07 4.40
C THR A 163 -23.48 -21.63 4.33
N PRO A 164 -23.83 -20.96 5.45
CA PRO A 164 -24.22 -19.56 5.42
C PRO A 164 -23.00 -18.65 5.15
N ASP A 165 -23.26 -17.47 4.61
CA ASP A 165 -22.26 -16.41 4.52
C ASP A 165 -21.90 -15.89 5.94
N PRO A 166 -20.63 -15.54 6.22
CA PRO A 166 -20.25 -14.90 7.48
C PRO A 166 -20.79 -13.47 7.57
N ALA A 167 -20.83 -12.91 8.79
CA ALA A 167 -21.39 -11.58 9.02
C ALA A 167 -20.65 -10.46 8.27
N ASP A 168 -19.38 -10.67 7.95
CA ASP A 168 -18.48 -9.73 7.29
C ASP A 168 -17.91 -10.28 5.97
N GLY A 169 -18.59 -11.22 5.30
CA GLY A 169 -18.14 -11.75 4.01
C GLY A 169 -19.20 -12.52 3.23
N ARG A 170 -18.83 -12.97 2.03
CA ARG A 170 -19.76 -13.61 1.08
C ARG A 170 -19.09 -14.77 0.32
N LEU A 171 -19.82 -15.85 0.11
CA LEU A 171 -19.42 -16.95 -0.78
C LEU A 171 -20.06 -16.75 -2.16
N GLU A 172 -19.27 -16.73 -3.23
CA GLU A 172 -19.82 -16.74 -4.58
C GLU A 172 -20.47 -18.09 -4.88
N ARG A 173 -21.67 -18.04 -5.45
CA ARG A 173 -22.52 -19.21 -5.69
C ARG A 173 -23.11 -19.18 -7.09
N ASP A 174 -23.32 -20.36 -7.66
CA ASP A 174 -24.00 -20.51 -8.93
C ASP A 174 -25.53 -20.41 -8.77
N ALA A 175 -26.25 -20.59 -9.88
CA ALA A 175 -27.72 -20.55 -9.90
C ALA A 175 -28.39 -21.68 -9.09
N HIS A 176 -27.65 -22.71 -8.69
CA HIS A 176 -28.11 -23.81 -7.85
C HIS A 176 -27.74 -23.61 -6.36
N GLY A 177 -27.05 -22.52 -6.04
CA GLY A 177 -26.57 -22.21 -4.70
C GLY A 177 -25.27 -22.92 -4.34
N GLU A 178 -24.62 -23.61 -5.28
CA GLU A 178 -23.35 -24.29 -5.02
C GLU A 178 -22.19 -23.27 -5.00
N PRO A 179 -21.28 -23.34 -4.01
CA PRO A 179 -20.10 -22.48 -3.94
C PRO A 179 -19.22 -22.67 -5.18
N THR A 180 -18.87 -21.58 -5.86
CA THR A 180 -18.12 -21.63 -7.14
C THR A 180 -16.62 -21.53 -6.98
N GLY A 181 -16.11 -21.20 -5.78
CA GLY A 181 -14.68 -21.12 -5.50
C GLY A 181 -14.11 -19.71 -5.35
N THR A 182 -14.91 -18.66 -5.46
CA THR A 182 -14.53 -17.30 -5.04
C THR A 182 -15.13 -16.97 -3.68
N LEU A 183 -14.30 -16.46 -2.77
CA LEU A 183 -14.64 -16.10 -1.39
C LEU A 183 -14.33 -14.61 -1.19
N HIS A 184 -15.22 -13.84 -0.55
CA HIS A 184 -15.01 -12.41 -0.29
C HIS A 184 -14.91 -12.10 1.20
N GLU A 185 -13.99 -11.20 1.55
CA GLU A 185 -13.81 -10.65 2.89
C GLU A 185 -13.69 -11.77 3.96
N GLY A 186 -14.48 -11.73 5.04
CA GLY A 186 -14.45 -12.74 6.10
C GLY A 186 -14.75 -14.17 5.65
N ALA A 187 -15.30 -14.39 4.44
CA ALA A 187 -15.48 -15.75 3.90
C ALA A 187 -14.15 -16.43 3.54
N MET A 188 -13.09 -15.66 3.29
CA MET A 188 -11.75 -16.19 3.06
C MET A 188 -11.23 -17.00 4.26
N ASP A 189 -11.54 -16.55 5.48
CA ASP A 189 -11.09 -17.17 6.73
C ASP A 189 -11.60 -18.60 6.91
N LEU A 190 -12.73 -18.95 6.29
CA LEU A 190 -13.29 -20.31 6.31
C LEU A 190 -12.33 -21.35 5.71
N VAL A 191 -11.50 -20.93 4.74
CA VAL A 191 -10.48 -21.79 4.12
C VAL A 191 -9.09 -21.47 4.66
N ALA A 192 -8.77 -20.19 4.86
CA ALA A 192 -7.45 -19.76 5.34
C ALA A 192 -7.08 -20.41 6.69
N ALA A 193 -8.05 -20.62 7.58
CA ALA A 193 -7.84 -21.29 8.87
C ALA A 193 -7.35 -22.74 8.77
N LEU A 194 -7.43 -23.37 7.59
CA LEU A 194 -6.96 -24.72 7.32
C LEU A 194 -5.56 -24.77 6.68
N MET A 195 -5.05 -23.62 6.26
CA MET A 195 -3.72 -23.52 5.67
C MET A 195 -2.64 -23.76 6.73
N PRO A 196 -1.45 -24.23 6.33
CA PRO A 196 -0.30 -24.27 7.23
C PRO A 196 0.00 -22.86 7.75
N VAL A 197 0.12 -22.74 9.06
CA VAL A 197 0.52 -21.49 9.70
C VAL A 197 1.93 -21.13 9.27
N GLU A 198 2.14 -19.87 8.92
CA GLU A 198 3.45 -19.33 8.55
C GLU A 198 4.46 -19.55 9.68
N THR A 199 5.61 -20.13 9.33
CA THR A 199 6.72 -20.27 10.27
C THR A 199 7.47 -18.94 10.42
N ALA A 200 8.13 -18.75 11.56
CA ALA A 200 9.01 -17.60 11.78
C ALA A 200 10.10 -17.47 10.69
N GLU A 201 10.57 -18.60 10.14
CA GLU A 201 11.54 -18.61 9.04
C GLU A 201 10.93 -18.08 7.74
N GLN A 202 9.69 -18.45 7.42
CA GLN A 202 8.97 -17.92 6.25
C GLN A 202 8.71 -16.41 6.40
N GLN A 203 8.28 -15.95 7.57
CA GLN A 203 8.10 -14.52 7.84
C GLN A 203 9.40 -13.74 7.67
N ARG A 204 10.52 -14.27 8.19
CA ARG A 204 11.85 -13.68 8.03
C ARG A 204 12.27 -13.64 6.55
N ALA A 205 12.09 -14.73 5.83
CA ALA A 205 12.42 -14.81 4.41
C ALA A 205 11.56 -13.84 3.58
N GLY A 206 10.26 -13.77 3.87
CA GLY A 206 9.32 -12.87 3.21
C GLY A 206 9.71 -11.41 3.41
N LEU A 207 9.99 -10.98 4.64
CA LEU A 207 10.44 -9.61 4.90
C LEU A 207 11.77 -9.25 4.21
N LEU A 208 12.71 -10.20 4.12
CA LEU A 208 13.97 -10.00 3.39
C LEU A 208 13.73 -9.85 1.88
N GLU A 209 12.83 -10.66 1.30
CA GLU A 209 12.44 -10.55 -0.10
C GLU A 209 11.69 -9.24 -0.38
N ALA A 210 10.73 -8.87 0.47
CA ALA A 210 10.01 -7.59 0.40
C ALA A 210 11.00 -6.42 0.42
N GLN A 211 11.91 -6.37 1.38
CA GLN A 211 12.91 -5.32 1.46
C GLN A 211 13.80 -5.27 0.20
N ARG A 212 14.28 -6.42 -0.27
CA ARG A 212 15.10 -6.50 -1.50
C ARG A 212 14.32 -5.93 -2.70
N TYR A 213 13.05 -6.28 -2.83
CA TYR A 213 12.18 -5.84 -3.92
C TYR A 213 11.88 -4.34 -3.84
N LEU A 214 11.52 -3.84 -2.65
CA LEU A 214 11.32 -2.42 -2.37
C LEU A 214 12.57 -1.59 -2.67
N HIS A 215 13.76 -2.06 -2.26
CA HIS A 215 15.02 -1.40 -2.56
C HIS A 215 15.32 -1.34 -4.06
N ALA A 216 14.88 -2.31 -4.86
CA ALA A 216 15.01 -2.28 -6.32
C ALA A 216 14.17 -1.16 -6.98
N HIS A 217 13.13 -0.70 -6.29
CA HIS A 217 12.31 0.44 -6.72
C HIS A 217 12.69 1.76 -6.05
N GLY A 218 13.79 1.80 -5.28
CA GLY A 218 14.23 3.01 -4.59
C GLY A 218 13.48 3.30 -3.29
N VAL A 219 12.66 2.37 -2.80
CA VAL A 219 11.96 2.52 -1.53
C VAL A 219 12.92 2.18 -0.38
N THR A 220 13.19 3.18 0.47
CA THR A 220 14.14 3.09 1.60
C THR A 220 13.44 3.06 2.96
N GLY A 221 12.16 3.42 3.01
CA GLY A 221 11.33 3.35 4.21
C GLY A 221 9.88 3.01 3.88
N TRP A 222 9.16 2.47 4.85
CA TRP A 222 7.75 2.15 4.67
C TRP A 222 6.97 2.11 5.99
N GLN A 223 5.65 2.15 5.90
CA GLN A 223 4.75 1.79 7.00
C GLN A 223 4.05 0.48 6.67
N GLU A 224 4.32 -0.55 7.48
CA GLU A 224 3.54 -1.79 7.54
C GLU A 224 2.13 -1.45 8.02
N ALA A 225 1.18 -1.43 7.10
CA ALA A 225 -0.15 -0.87 7.33
C ALA A 225 -1.01 -1.76 8.23
N ILE A 226 -0.69 -3.05 8.35
CA ILE A 226 -1.35 -3.98 9.27
C ILE A 226 -0.29 -4.75 10.06
N VAL A 227 -0.23 -4.48 11.37
CA VAL A 227 0.59 -5.24 12.32
C VAL A 227 -0.31 -5.94 13.33
N GLY A 228 -0.51 -7.24 13.14
CA GLY A 228 -1.36 -8.10 13.96
C GLY A 228 -1.87 -9.28 13.13
N ASP A 229 -2.68 -10.15 13.74
CA ASP A 229 -3.28 -11.27 13.04
C ASP A 229 -4.39 -10.77 12.10
N TYR A 230 -4.28 -11.09 10.81
CA TYR A 230 -5.22 -10.66 9.78
C TYR A 230 -5.20 -11.60 8.56
N ALA A 231 -6.38 -11.98 8.06
CA ALA A 231 -6.56 -12.77 6.83
C ALA A 231 -5.67 -14.02 6.72
N GLY A 232 -5.53 -14.77 7.82
CA GLY A 232 -4.67 -15.96 7.89
C GLY A 232 -3.18 -15.70 8.11
N HIS A 233 -2.74 -14.44 8.10
CA HIS A 233 -1.38 -14.06 8.46
C HIS A 233 -1.27 -13.74 9.95
N LEU A 234 -0.13 -14.12 10.54
CA LEU A 234 0.17 -13.84 11.94
C LEU A 234 0.86 -12.47 12.11
N ASP A 235 0.84 -11.93 13.33
CA ASP A 235 1.62 -10.73 13.69
C ASP A 235 3.09 -10.84 13.26
N ILE A 236 3.49 -9.97 12.33
CA ILE A 236 4.83 -9.92 11.73
C ILE A 236 5.87 -9.20 12.62
N SER A 237 5.45 -8.57 13.72
CA SER A 237 6.33 -7.83 14.65
C SER A 237 7.56 -8.62 15.15
N PRO A 238 7.47 -9.92 15.49
CA PRO A 238 8.64 -10.70 15.88
C PRO A 238 9.72 -10.73 14.81
N ALA A 239 9.35 -10.93 13.55
CA ALA A 239 10.29 -11.00 12.43
C ALA A 239 10.99 -9.65 12.19
N TYR A 240 10.25 -8.54 12.25
CA TYR A 240 10.87 -7.20 12.18
C TYR A 240 11.91 -6.97 13.28
N ARG A 241 11.56 -7.25 14.55
CA ARG A 241 12.47 -7.06 15.68
C ARG A 241 13.70 -7.97 15.59
N GLU A 242 13.52 -9.20 15.12
CA GLU A 242 14.62 -10.13 14.91
C GLU A 242 15.59 -9.61 13.84
N LEU A 243 15.07 -9.21 12.67
CA LEU A 243 15.90 -8.66 11.59
C LEU A 243 16.61 -7.36 11.99
N VAL A 244 15.97 -6.50 12.80
CA VAL A 244 16.62 -5.32 13.38
C VAL A 244 17.77 -5.72 14.29
N ARG A 245 17.54 -6.65 15.21
CA ARG A 245 18.55 -7.15 16.17
C ARG A 245 19.75 -7.78 15.45
N GLU A 246 19.51 -8.47 14.34
CA GLU A 246 20.55 -9.09 13.51
C GLU A 246 21.26 -8.10 12.58
N GLY A 247 20.77 -6.87 12.46
CA GLY A 247 21.29 -5.87 11.52
C GLY A 247 20.98 -6.20 10.05
N LEU A 248 19.98 -7.03 9.80
CA LEU A 248 19.54 -7.47 8.47
C LEU A 248 18.38 -6.64 7.92
N LEU A 249 17.61 -5.96 8.78
CA LEU A 249 16.67 -4.94 8.33
C LEU A 249 17.43 -3.66 7.98
N THR A 250 17.46 -3.32 6.71
CA THR A 250 18.20 -2.20 6.16
C THR A 250 17.32 -1.00 5.91
N GLY A 251 16.05 -1.20 5.55
CA GLY A 251 15.07 -0.14 5.36
C GLY A 251 14.50 0.43 6.66
N ARG A 252 13.84 1.58 6.56
CA ARG A 252 13.17 2.26 7.68
C ARG A 252 11.72 1.85 7.79
N ALA A 253 11.47 0.74 8.46
CA ALA A 253 10.13 0.25 8.70
C ALA A 253 9.50 0.90 9.95
N THR A 254 8.25 1.32 9.83
CA THR A 254 7.34 1.59 10.93
C THR A 254 6.09 0.74 10.78
N GLY A 255 5.20 0.66 11.77
CA GLY A 255 3.97 -0.11 11.63
C GLY A 255 2.74 0.52 12.25
N ALA A 256 1.57 0.13 11.73
CA ALA A 256 0.26 0.46 12.25
C ALA A 256 -0.37 -0.79 12.88
N LEU A 257 -0.60 -0.75 14.21
CA LEU A 257 -1.16 -1.90 14.92
C LEU A 257 -2.63 -2.10 14.57
N TRP A 258 -2.99 -3.32 14.21
CA TRP A 258 -4.35 -3.68 13.79
C TRP A 258 -5.38 -3.49 14.90
N VAL A 259 -6.50 -2.82 14.58
CA VAL A 259 -7.70 -2.80 15.41
C VAL A 259 -8.66 -3.90 14.94
N PRO A 260 -8.93 -4.94 15.75
CA PRO A 260 -9.80 -6.03 15.35
C PRO A 260 -11.23 -5.57 15.03
N ARG A 261 -11.84 -6.12 13.97
CA ARG A 261 -13.24 -5.86 13.60
C ARG A 261 -14.24 -6.29 14.67
N THR A 262 -13.85 -7.22 15.55
CA THR A 262 -14.64 -7.69 16.69
C THR A 262 -14.65 -6.73 17.89
N THR A 263 -13.98 -5.58 17.77
CA THR A 263 -13.95 -4.58 18.84
C THR A 263 -15.36 -4.06 19.15
N THR A 264 -15.68 -4.02 20.44
CA THR A 264 -16.95 -3.47 20.96
C THR A 264 -16.66 -2.34 21.94
N LEU A 265 -17.68 -1.56 22.30
CA LEU A 265 -17.54 -0.52 23.35
C LEU A 265 -16.95 -1.07 24.66
N ALA A 266 -17.30 -2.31 25.03
CA ALA A 266 -16.80 -2.94 26.24
C ALA A 266 -15.31 -3.32 26.17
N SER A 267 -14.77 -3.58 24.96
CA SER A 267 -13.40 -4.04 24.78
C SER A 267 -12.41 -2.93 24.42
N VAL A 268 -12.85 -1.68 24.22
CA VAL A 268 -11.96 -0.57 23.80
C VAL A 268 -10.80 -0.35 24.79
N GLY A 269 -11.07 -0.40 26.10
CA GLY A 269 -10.03 -0.22 27.12
C GLY A 269 -8.97 -1.32 27.09
N GLU A 270 -9.39 -2.58 26.89
CA GLU A 270 -8.49 -3.72 26.77
C GLU A 270 -7.66 -3.65 25.48
N LEU A 271 -8.30 -3.30 24.36
CA LEU A 271 -7.64 -3.06 23.08
C LEU A 271 -6.52 -2.03 23.22
N VAL A 272 -6.81 -0.85 23.77
CA VAL A 272 -5.82 0.23 23.87
C VAL A 272 -4.66 -0.16 24.79
N ALA A 273 -4.93 -0.91 25.86
CA ALA A 273 -3.89 -1.42 26.75
C ALA A 273 -2.96 -2.42 26.05
N ASP A 274 -3.52 -3.35 25.27
CA ASP A 274 -2.76 -4.30 24.46
C ASP A 274 -1.90 -3.57 23.41
N LEU A 275 -2.51 -2.68 22.63
CA LEU A 275 -1.79 -1.94 21.60
C LEU A 275 -0.67 -1.07 22.19
N ALA A 276 -0.89 -0.44 23.35
CA ALA A 276 0.14 0.33 24.03
C ALA A 276 1.34 -0.53 24.47
N GLU A 277 1.08 -1.75 24.95
CA GLU A 277 2.14 -2.70 25.32
C GLU A 277 2.88 -3.22 24.08
N ARG A 278 2.16 -3.61 23.02
CA ARG A 278 2.76 -4.01 21.74
C ARG A 278 3.64 -2.90 21.17
N ARG A 279 3.16 -1.64 21.19
CA ARG A 279 3.98 -0.46 20.80
C ARG A 279 5.25 -0.34 21.63
N ARG A 280 5.16 -0.49 22.96
CA ARG A 280 6.32 -0.40 23.86
C ARG A 280 7.34 -1.49 23.53
N VAL A 281 6.87 -2.72 23.36
CA VAL A 281 7.70 -3.90 23.06
C VAL A 281 8.35 -3.79 21.68
N ASN A 282 7.60 -3.37 20.67
CA ASN A 282 8.09 -3.18 19.30
C ASN A 282 9.09 -2.04 19.21
N GLY A 283 8.80 -0.89 19.82
CA GLY A 283 9.71 0.24 19.90
C GLY A 283 11.03 -0.09 20.60
N ALA A 284 10.99 -0.86 21.70
CA ALA A 284 12.19 -1.34 22.39
C ALA A 284 13.04 -2.29 21.52
N GLY A 285 12.41 -3.00 20.58
CA GLY A 285 13.08 -3.84 19.58
C GLY A 285 13.52 -3.10 18.31
N GLY A 286 13.39 -1.77 18.25
CA GLY A 286 13.78 -0.95 17.11
C GLY A 286 12.80 -0.98 15.93
N PHE A 287 11.59 -1.49 16.12
CA PHE A 287 10.49 -1.42 15.15
C PHE A 287 9.36 -0.53 15.70
N PRO A 288 9.39 0.79 15.45
CA PRO A 288 8.40 1.70 16.02
C PRO A 288 7.02 1.49 15.36
N THR A 289 6.02 1.21 16.20
CA THR A 289 4.61 1.06 15.79
C THR A 289 3.80 2.24 16.32
N VAL A 290 3.81 3.33 15.56
CA VAL A 290 3.33 4.66 15.99
C VAL A 290 1.86 4.91 15.69
N SER A 291 1.27 4.08 14.82
CA SER A 291 -0.10 4.20 14.35
C SER A 291 -0.95 3.02 14.79
N ALA A 292 -2.27 3.22 14.79
CA ALA A 292 -3.26 2.15 14.89
C ALA A 292 -4.09 2.13 13.61
N LYS A 293 -4.17 0.96 12.97
CA LYS A 293 -4.91 0.74 11.72
C LYS A 293 -6.35 0.42 12.05
N ILE A 294 -7.26 1.26 11.58
CA ILE A 294 -8.70 1.10 11.70
C ILE A 294 -9.27 0.87 10.30
N MET A 295 -9.93 -0.27 10.09
CA MET A 295 -10.65 -0.53 8.85
C MET A 295 -12.11 -0.17 9.00
N ILE A 296 -12.56 0.91 8.32
CA ILE A 296 -13.93 1.40 8.46
C ILE A 296 -14.88 0.60 7.55
N ASP A 297 -14.46 0.30 6.33
CA ASP A 297 -15.24 -0.41 5.30
C ASP A 297 -14.37 -1.30 4.39
N GLY A 298 -15.00 -1.94 3.38
CA GLY A 298 -14.33 -2.75 2.36
C GLY A 298 -14.05 -1.97 1.07
N VAL A 299 -14.35 -2.57 -0.10
CA VAL A 299 -14.09 -2.01 -1.45
C VAL A 299 -15.35 -1.92 -2.29
N ALA A 300 -15.35 -1.06 -3.32
CA ALA A 300 -16.53 -0.77 -4.12
C ALA A 300 -16.90 -1.95 -5.05
N GLU A 301 -15.90 -2.62 -5.62
CA GLU A 301 -16.01 -3.73 -6.57
C GLU A 301 -16.79 -4.91 -5.99
N ASN A 302 -16.56 -5.21 -4.71
CA ASN A 302 -17.25 -6.27 -3.98
C ASN A 302 -18.55 -5.80 -3.31
N ARG A 303 -18.89 -4.50 -3.46
CA ARG A 303 -20.02 -3.80 -2.83
C ARG A 303 -19.94 -3.76 -1.30
N THR A 304 -18.73 -3.75 -0.75
CA THR A 304 -18.45 -3.76 0.70
C THR A 304 -18.01 -2.40 1.23
N ALA A 305 -17.59 -1.47 0.37
CA ALA A 305 -17.34 -0.08 0.75
C ALA A 305 -18.63 0.62 1.22
N ALA A 306 -18.53 1.41 2.27
CA ALA A 306 -19.65 2.03 2.96
C ALA A 306 -20.09 3.30 2.23
N MET A 307 -21.30 3.27 1.67
CA MET A 307 -21.85 4.36 0.85
C MET A 307 -22.94 5.15 1.59
N LEU A 308 -23.06 6.44 1.29
CA LEU A 308 -24.16 7.31 1.73
C LEU A 308 -25.47 6.98 0.99
N GLU A 309 -25.34 6.56 -0.27
CA GLU A 309 -26.45 6.16 -1.14
C GLU A 309 -26.25 4.74 -1.67
N PRO A 310 -27.32 3.96 -1.94
CA PRO A 310 -27.17 2.59 -2.41
C PRO A 310 -26.37 2.48 -3.72
N TYR A 311 -25.66 1.37 -3.91
CA TYR A 311 -25.09 1.01 -5.22
C TYR A 311 -26.20 0.90 -6.29
N LEU A 312 -25.91 1.27 -7.54
CA LEU A 312 -26.91 1.38 -8.61
C LEU A 312 -27.43 0.04 -9.14
N CYS A 313 -26.73 -1.07 -8.89
CA CYS A 313 -27.11 -2.45 -9.22
C CYS A 313 -27.75 -2.70 -10.61
N PRO A 314 -27.08 -3.37 -11.55
CA PRO A 314 -27.77 -4.11 -12.60
C PRO A 314 -28.31 -5.42 -11.98
N CYS A 315 -29.48 -5.38 -11.35
CA CYS A 315 -30.01 -6.53 -10.61
C CYS A 315 -30.42 -7.69 -11.54
N GLY A 316 -29.73 -8.82 -11.40
CA GLY A 316 -30.21 -10.16 -11.81
C GLY A 316 -30.90 -10.95 -10.69
N GLY A 317 -30.98 -10.41 -9.46
CA GLY A 317 -31.60 -11.05 -8.30
C GLY A 317 -32.64 -10.15 -7.64
N THR A 318 -33.75 -10.74 -7.19
CA THR A 318 -34.93 -10.04 -6.64
C THR A 318 -34.83 -9.68 -5.16
N GLU A 319 -33.74 -10.03 -4.48
CA GLU A 319 -33.56 -9.78 -3.05
C GLU A 319 -32.67 -8.56 -2.79
N ARG A 320 -33.19 -7.62 -1.98
CA ARG A 320 -32.43 -6.46 -1.53
C ARG A 320 -31.44 -6.92 -0.46
N PRO A 321 -30.14 -6.59 -0.57
CA PRO A 321 -29.15 -6.89 0.47
C PRO A 321 -29.60 -6.39 1.86
N ALA A 322 -29.21 -7.09 2.91
CA ALA A 322 -29.60 -6.78 4.29
C ALA A 322 -29.18 -5.37 4.76
N ASP A 323 -28.12 -4.83 4.17
CA ASP A 323 -27.59 -3.48 4.39
C ASP A 323 -28.31 -2.40 3.54
N GLY A 324 -29.34 -2.78 2.79
CA GLY A 324 -30.07 -1.90 1.88
C GLY A 324 -29.31 -1.53 0.60
N GLY A 325 -28.15 -2.16 0.35
CA GLY A 325 -27.22 -1.87 -0.74
C GLY A 325 -26.22 -0.76 -0.42
N LEU A 326 -25.95 -0.48 0.86
CA LEU A 326 -25.08 0.62 1.32
C LEU A 326 -23.65 0.17 1.66
N GLY A 327 -23.32 -1.11 1.49
CA GLY A 327 -22.06 -1.69 1.92
C GLY A 327 -21.91 -1.77 3.44
N LEU A 328 -20.72 -2.22 3.87
CA LEU A 328 -20.46 -2.64 5.24
C LEU A 328 -19.70 -1.57 6.03
N THR A 329 -20.01 -1.46 7.32
CA THR A 329 -19.15 -0.77 8.29
C THR A 329 -18.62 -1.80 9.27
N TYR A 330 -17.31 -2.02 9.31
CA TYR A 330 -16.72 -3.08 10.13
C TYR A 330 -16.72 -2.75 11.63
N LEU A 331 -16.69 -1.46 11.97
CA LEU A 331 -17.00 -0.98 13.31
C LEU A 331 -18.30 -0.19 13.27
N GLY A 332 -19.18 -0.43 14.24
CA GLY A 332 -20.35 0.43 14.44
C GLY A 332 -19.92 1.87 14.71
N TYR A 333 -20.71 2.85 14.25
CA TYR A 333 -20.36 4.27 14.33
C TYR A 333 -19.92 4.73 15.73
N GLU A 334 -20.68 4.36 16.78
CA GLU A 334 -20.32 4.69 18.17
C GLU A 334 -19.01 4.02 18.63
N VAL A 335 -18.75 2.79 18.18
CA VAL A 335 -17.51 2.05 18.47
C VAL A 335 -16.33 2.76 17.81
N LEU A 336 -16.45 3.17 16.54
CA LEU A 336 -15.41 3.90 15.82
C LEU A 336 -15.02 5.19 16.55
N LEU A 337 -16.01 5.97 17.00
CA LEU A 337 -15.77 7.22 17.74
C LEU A 337 -15.02 6.98 19.05
N GLU A 338 -15.43 5.96 19.81
CA GLU A 338 -14.81 5.62 21.10
C GLU A 338 -13.40 5.07 20.91
N VAL A 339 -13.19 4.19 19.93
CA VAL A 339 -11.87 3.66 19.56
C VAL A 339 -10.93 4.78 19.14
N ALA A 340 -11.37 5.68 18.26
CA ALA A 340 -10.57 6.82 17.83
C ALA A 340 -10.17 7.72 19.01
N ALA A 341 -11.10 8.02 19.91
CA ALA A 341 -10.85 8.83 21.10
C ALA A 341 -9.86 8.16 22.07
N ALA A 342 -10.02 6.87 22.33
CA ALA A 342 -9.14 6.14 23.24
C ALA A 342 -7.72 5.99 22.67
N LEU A 343 -7.58 5.79 21.36
CA LEU A 343 -6.30 5.69 20.67
C LEU A 343 -5.55 7.03 20.62
N ASP A 344 -6.25 8.14 20.31
CA ASP A 344 -5.65 9.49 20.35
C ASP A 344 -5.18 9.85 21.76
N ALA A 345 -5.99 9.55 22.78
CA ALA A 345 -5.61 9.75 24.19
C ALA A 345 -4.37 8.92 24.59
N ALA A 346 -4.17 7.76 23.96
CA ALA A 346 -2.97 6.93 24.09
C ALA A 346 -1.81 7.34 23.15
N ALA A 347 -1.93 8.48 22.46
CA ALA A 347 -0.97 9.05 21.53
C ALA A 347 -0.64 8.16 20.33
N PHE A 348 -1.64 7.44 19.80
CA PHE A 348 -1.53 6.78 18.50
C PHE A 348 -1.95 7.71 17.37
N ASP A 349 -1.23 7.62 16.24
CA ASP A 349 -1.72 8.18 14.99
C ASP A 349 -2.82 7.26 14.41
N LEU A 350 -4.01 7.78 14.17
CA LEU A 350 -5.07 7.02 13.50
C LEU A 350 -4.74 6.85 12.01
N HIS A 351 -4.59 5.59 11.59
CA HIS A 351 -4.47 5.19 10.18
C HIS A 351 -5.80 4.55 9.78
N MET A 352 -6.65 5.29 9.08
CA MET A 352 -8.00 4.84 8.74
C MET A 352 -8.06 4.36 7.28
N HIS A 353 -8.51 3.13 7.03
CA HIS A 353 -8.95 2.70 5.70
C HIS A 353 -10.37 3.21 5.47
N ALA A 354 -10.57 3.94 4.37
CA ALA A 354 -11.89 4.38 3.93
C ALA A 354 -11.96 4.47 2.41
N ILE A 355 -12.86 3.68 1.81
CA ILE A 355 -13.12 3.68 0.37
C ILE A 355 -14.40 4.45 0.05
N GLY A 356 -15.51 4.10 0.69
CA GLY A 356 -16.81 4.70 0.45
C GLY A 356 -16.99 6.05 1.15
N ASP A 357 -17.88 6.87 0.60
CA ASP A 357 -18.11 8.23 1.07
C ASP A 357 -18.69 8.30 2.50
N ARG A 358 -19.44 7.27 2.93
CA ARG A 358 -19.88 7.16 4.33
C ARG A 358 -18.73 6.80 5.26
N ALA A 359 -17.80 5.93 4.84
CA ALA A 359 -16.61 5.62 5.63
C ALA A 359 -15.70 6.85 5.80
N VAL A 360 -15.50 7.61 4.72
CA VAL A 360 -14.76 8.88 4.75
C VAL A 360 -15.40 9.86 5.73
N ARG A 361 -16.73 10.05 5.65
CA ARG A 361 -17.47 10.91 6.58
C ARG A 361 -17.30 10.45 8.03
N TYR A 362 -17.44 9.16 8.31
CA TYR A 362 -17.30 8.60 9.65
C TYR A 362 -15.90 8.82 10.24
N GLY A 363 -14.85 8.62 9.44
CA GLY A 363 -13.48 8.90 9.89
C GLY A 363 -13.23 10.38 10.16
N LEU A 364 -13.79 11.28 9.34
CA LEU A 364 -13.72 12.73 9.57
C LEU A 364 -14.51 13.16 10.81
N ASP A 365 -15.70 12.59 11.02
CA ASP A 365 -16.52 12.83 12.22
C ASP A 365 -15.78 12.40 13.49
N ALA A 366 -15.06 11.28 13.43
CA ALA A 366 -14.21 10.83 14.53
C ALA A 366 -13.14 11.88 14.86
N VAL A 367 -12.36 12.33 13.88
CA VAL A 367 -11.31 13.34 14.10
C VAL A 367 -11.88 14.69 14.54
N GLU A 368 -13.02 15.12 13.98
CA GLU A 368 -13.71 16.34 14.39
C GLU A 368 -14.08 16.33 15.87
N GLN A 369 -14.60 15.19 16.37
CA GLN A 369 -14.89 15.03 17.79
C GLN A 369 -13.63 15.07 18.66
N LEU A 370 -12.50 14.52 18.21
CA LEU A 370 -11.22 14.65 18.92
C LEU A 370 -10.84 16.11 19.09
N ARG A 371 -10.88 16.88 18.00
CA ARG A 371 -10.52 18.31 17.99
C ARG A 371 -11.45 19.13 18.88
N ALA A 372 -12.76 18.85 18.85
CA ALA A 372 -13.73 19.51 19.71
C ALA A 372 -13.50 19.27 21.22
N ARG A 373 -12.93 18.12 21.60
CA ARG A 373 -12.60 17.75 22.99
C ARG A 373 -11.24 18.28 23.47
N GLY A 374 -10.51 19.02 22.63
CA GLY A 374 -9.14 19.44 22.92
C GLY A 374 -8.10 18.32 22.77
N GLY A 375 -8.43 17.27 22.01
CA GLY A 375 -7.51 16.19 21.63
C GLY A 375 -6.27 16.73 20.91
N GLY A 376 -5.17 15.98 20.97
CA GLY A 376 -3.82 16.51 20.78
C GLY A 376 -3.55 17.03 19.36
N ASP A 377 -3.03 18.26 19.26
CA ASP A 377 -2.53 18.90 18.01
C ASP A 377 -1.32 18.16 17.37
N THR A 378 -0.85 17.08 18.00
CA THR A 378 0.36 16.35 17.61
C THR A 378 0.10 15.05 16.84
N GLY A 379 -1.16 14.59 16.77
CA GLY A 379 -1.54 13.37 16.06
C GLY A 379 -1.46 13.54 14.54
N ARG A 380 -0.77 12.63 13.84
CA ARG A 380 -0.66 12.56 12.37
C ARG A 380 -1.74 11.65 11.80
N HIS A 381 -2.99 11.94 12.15
CA HIS A 381 -4.14 11.18 11.67
C HIS A 381 -4.24 11.26 10.15
N HIS A 382 -4.52 10.14 9.54
CA HIS A 382 -4.54 10.02 8.09
C HIS A 382 -5.52 8.96 7.64
N MET A 383 -5.97 9.11 6.40
CA MET A 383 -6.91 8.21 5.76
C MET A 383 -6.31 7.69 4.48
N ALA A 384 -6.30 6.38 4.34
CA ALA A 384 -5.83 5.68 3.17
C ALA A 384 -6.94 5.53 2.12
N HIS A 385 -6.52 5.42 0.87
CA HIS A 385 -7.30 5.21 -0.33
C HIS A 385 -8.15 6.41 -0.72
N VAL A 386 -9.10 6.79 0.14
CA VAL A 386 -10.02 7.92 -0.06
C VAL A 386 -10.60 7.95 -1.48
N GLN A 387 -11.10 6.80 -1.91
CA GLN A 387 -11.57 6.59 -3.27
C GLN A 387 -12.81 7.43 -3.56
N ILE A 388 -13.90 7.28 -2.83
CA ILE A 388 -15.15 8.01 -3.09
C ILE A 388 -15.35 9.02 -1.97
N VAL A 389 -15.25 10.31 -2.27
CA VAL A 389 -15.36 11.38 -1.27
C VAL A 389 -16.52 12.30 -1.64
N HIS A 390 -17.54 12.35 -0.77
CA HIS A 390 -18.64 13.27 -0.98
C HIS A 390 -18.13 14.73 -1.00
N PRO A 391 -18.60 15.61 -1.92
CA PRO A 391 -18.07 16.96 -2.08
C PRO A 391 -18.04 17.81 -0.79
N ALA A 392 -19.04 17.65 0.08
CA ALA A 392 -19.10 18.32 1.38
C ALA A 392 -17.96 17.94 2.35
N ASP A 393 -17.31 16.80 2.14
CA ASP A 393 -16.25 16.28 3.01
C ASP A 393 -14.84 16.65 2.53
N VAL A 394 -14.67 17.07 1.27
CA VAL A 394 -13.36 17.43 0.67
C VAL A 394 -12.63 18.49 1.50
N ALA A 395 -13.31 19.58 1.87
CA ALA A 395 -12.69 20.67 2.63
C ALA A 395 -12.39 20.29 4.10
N ARG A 396 -13.04 19.25 4.63
CA ARG A 396 -12.87 18.82 6.01
C ARG A 396 -11.49 18.23 6.26
N PHE A 397 -10.86 17.60 5.25
CA PHE A 397 -9.50 17.08 5.38
C PHE A 397 -8.50 18.17 5.81
N GLY A 398 -8.51 19.32 5.12
CA GLY A 398 -7.67 20.46 5.47
C GLY A 398 -8.06 21.09 6.80
N ALA A 399 -9.35 21.30 7.05
CA ALA A 399 -9.84 21.91 8.29
C ALA A 399 -9.51 21.08 9.54
N LEU A 400 -9.55 19.76 9.44
CA LEU A 400 -9.27 18.83 10.55
C LEU A 400 -7.79 18.42 10.63
N GLY A 401 -6.99 18.76 9.62
CA GLY A 401 -5.58 18.37 9.52
C GLY A 401 -5.38 16.88 9.23
N VAL A 402 -6.36 16.19 8.65
CA VAL A 402 -6.26 14.79 8.25
C VAL A 402 -5.41 14.71 6.98
N THR A 403 -4.36 13.88 7.03
CA THR A 403 -3.49 13.65 5.87
C THR A 403 -4.16 12.68 4.90
N VAL A 404 -4.14 13.02 3.61
CA VAL A 404 -4.50 12.12 2.52
C VAL A 404 -3.32 11.17 2.30
N ASN A 405 -3.49 9.88 2.58
CA ASN A 405 -2.53 8.83 2.27
C ASN A 405 -2.97 8.13 0.97
N ALA A 406 -2.49 8.60 -0.17
CA ALA A 406 -3.03 8.25 -1.48
C ALA A 406 -2.31 7.08 -2.15
N GLN A 407 -3.10 6.10 -2.60
CA GLN A 407 -2.72 5.02 -3.52
C GLN A 407 -3.02 5.47 -4.96
N ALA A 408 -2.27 6.45 -5.48
CA ALA A 408 -2.66 7.09 -6.74
C ALA A 408 -2.62 6.18 -7.96
N LEU A 409 -1.93 5.03 -7.91
CA LEU A 409 -1.94 4.06 -9.01
C LEU A 409 -3.37 3.59 -9.35
N TRP A 410 -4.29 3.61 -8.40
CA TRP A 410 -5.69 3.21 -8.61
C TRP A 410 -6.54 4.31 -9.26
N ALA A 411 -6.03 5.54 -9.33
CA ALA A 411 -6.81 6.71 -9.73
C ALA A 411 -6.76 6.95 -11.25
N ALA A 412 -7.07 5.91 -12.02
CA ALA A 412 -7.11 5.90 -13.48
C ALA A 412 -8.31 5.08 -14.01
N ASN A 413 -8.65 5.29 -15.28
CA ASN A 413 -9.65 4.48 -15.99
C ASN A 413 -9.03 3.16 -16.49
N GLU A 414 -8.65 2.27 -15.57
CA GLU A 414 -8.33 0.87 -15.91
C GLU A 414 -9.60 0.01 -16.04
N ASP A 415 -9.46 -1.23 -16.52
CA ASP A 415 -10.61 -2.12 -16.76
C ASP A 415 -11.36 -2.42 -15.46
N GLN A 416 -10.68 -2.65 -14.33
CA GLN A 416 -11.34 -2.79 -13.02
C GLN A 416 -12.19 -1.55 -12.67
N MET A 417 -11.68 -0.34 -12.88
CA MET A 417 -12.43 0.90 -12.63
C MET A 417 -13.66 1.01 -13.53
N THR A 418 -13.49 0.80 -14.84
CA THR A 418 -14.52 1.06 -15.85
C THR A 418 -15.57 -0.05 -15.97
N GLU A 419 -15.17 -1.30 -15.76
CA GLU A 419 -16.04 -2.48 -15.90
C GLU A 419 -16.68 -2.92 -14.58
N LEU A 420 -15.98 -2.77 -13.45
CA LEU A 420 -16.47 -3.24 -12.15
C LEU A 420 -16.97 -2.09 -11.27
N THR A 421 -16.25 -0.97 -11.16
CA THR A 421 -16.60 0.09 -10.20
C THR A 421 -17.61 1.11 -10.72
N VAL A 422 -17.37 1.72 -11.88
CA VAL A 422 -18.24 2.77 -12.45
C VAL A 422 -19.70 2.31 -12.60
N PRO A 423 -20.01 1.08 -13.07
CA PRO A 423 -21.39 0.60 -13.16
C PRO A 423 -22.10 0.48 -11.80
N LEU A 424 -21.34 0.27 -10.71
CA LEU A 424 -21.89 0.13 -9.36
C LEU A 424 -22.21 1.48 -8.72
N ILE A 425 -21.41 2.52 -9.00
CA ILE A 425 -21.57 3.83 -8.34
C ILE A 425 -22.29 4.86 -9.22
N GLY A 426 -22.23 4.70 -10.54
CA GLY A 426 -22.86 5.60 -11.51
C GLY A 426 -22.11 6.89 -11.78
N GLU A 427 -22.48 7.54 -12.88
CA GLU A 427 -21.80 8.72 -13.44
C GLU A 427 -21.61 9.87 -12.44
N GLU A 428 -22.63 10.18 -11.63
CA GLU A 428 -22.54 11.25 -10.62
C GLU A 428 -21.44 10.96 -9.60
N ARG A 429 -21.42 9.76 -9.01
CA ARG A 429 -20.42 9.37 -8.00
C ARG A 429 -19.06 9.04 -8.62
N THR A 430 -18.99 8.73 -9.91
CA THR A 430 -17.72 8.68 -10.65
C THR A 430 -17.00 10.03 -10.57
N GLY A 431 -17.74 11.15 -10.57
CA GLY A 431 -17.20 12.50 -10.38
C GLY A 431 -16.65 12.80 -8.97
N HIS A 432 -16.81 11.89 -8.02
CA HIS A 432 -16.33 12.03 -6.64
C HIS A 432 -15.08 11.20 -6.35
N GLN A 433 -14.48 10.59 -7.37
CA GLN A 433 -13.38 9.64 -7.20
C GLN A 433 -12.01 10.30 -7.07
N TYR A 434 -11.26 9.91 -6.04
CA TYR A 434 -9.89 10.33 -5.76
C TYR A 434 -9.65 11.84 -5.93
N PRO A 435 -10.38 12.72 -5.21
CA PRO A 435 -10.26 14.18 -5.37
C PRO A 435 -9.00 14.74 -4.67
N PHE A 436 -7.84 14.16 -4.97
CA PHE A 436 -6.57 14.44 -4.30
C PHE A 436 -6.17 15.91 -4.44
N ALA A 437 -6.24 16.47 -5.65
CA ALA A 437 -5.90 17.87 -5.89
C ALA A 437 -6.83 18.81 -5.14
N ALA A 438 -8.14 18.54 -5.14
CA ALA A 438 -9.12 19.36 -4.43
C ALA A 438 -8.90 19.31 -2.90
N MET A 439 -8.62 18.14 -2.31
CA MET A 439 -8.29 18.01 -0.89
C MET A 439 -6.99 18.76 -0.54
N CYS A 440 -5.96 18.66 -1.39
CA CYS A 440 -4.71 19.40 -1.21
C CYS A 440 -4.93 20.92 -1.30
N ALA A 441 -5.73 21.38 -2.26
CA ALA A 441 -6.09 22.79 -2.42
C ALA A 441 -6.88 23.32 -1.21
N ALA A 442 -7.66 22.45 -0.54
CA ALA A 442 -8.35 22.77 0.70
C ALA A 442 -7.43 22.73 1.95
N GLY A 443 -6.13 22.47 1.79
CA GLY A 443 -5.13 22.52 2.87
C GLY A 443 -4.79 21.16 3.49
N ALA A 444 -5.30 20.05 2.96
CA ALA A 444 -4.89 18.72 3.39
C ALA A 444 -3.42 18.47 3.06
N ARG A 445 -2.72 17.75 3.94
CA ARG A 445 -1.40 17.21 3.61
C ARG A 445 -1.56 15.97 2.73
N LEU A 446 -0.60 15.74 1.84
CA LEU A 446 -0.55 14.57 0.98
C LEU A 446 0.67 13.72 1.33
N ALA A 447 0.44 12.43 1.56
CA ALA A 447 1.42 11.36 1.56
C ALA A 447 0.97 10.32 0.52
N MET A 448 1.88 9.47 0.06
CA MET A 448 1.55 8.41 -0.90
C MET A 448 2.12 7.07 -0.47
N GLY A 449 1.39 6.01 -0.79
CA GLY A 449 1.79 4.63 -0.59
C GLY A 449 1.29 3.75 -1.74
N SER A 450 1.85 2.55 -1.87
CA SER A 450 1.51 1.62 -2.96
C SER A 450 0.37 0.68 -2.61
N ASP A 451 0.14 0.45 -1.32
CA ASP A 451 -0.65 -0.65 -0.81
C ASP A 451 -0.16 -2.03 -1.32
N TRP A 452 1.13 -2.14 -1.63
CA TRP A 452 1.73 -3.38 -2.12
C TRP A 452 1.51 -4.52 -1.11
N PRO A 453 1.05 -5.72 -1.53
CA PRO A 453 0.99 -6.23 -2.91
C PRO A 453 -0.28 -5.96 -3.71
N VAL A 454 -1.20 -5.13 -3.24
CA VAL A 454 -2.41 -4.76 -4.01
C VAL A 454 -2.08 -4.06 -5.32
N SER A 455 -1.10 -3.18 -5.31
CA SER A 455 -0.58 -2.61 -6.54
C SER A 455 0.93 -2.53 -6.51
N SER A 456 1.54 -2.22 -7.65
CA SER A 456 2.99 -2.19 -7.78
C SER A 456 3.63 -1.31 -6.71
N PRO A 457 4.72 -1.75 -6.04
CA PRO A 457 5.43 -0.91 -5.09
C PRO A 457 6.32 0.12 -5.77
N ASP A 458 6.40 0.12 -7.10
CA ASP A 458 7.15 1.08 -7.89
C ASP A 458 6.50 2.47 -7.84
N PRO A 459 7.12 3.46 -7.15
CA PRO A 459 6.54 4.78 -7.02
C PRO A 459 6.31 5.48 -8.36
N TRP A 460 7.05 5.12 -9.42
CA TRP A 460 6.92 5.74 -10.74
C TRP A 460 5.62 5.38 -11.45
N GLN A 461 5.06 4.20 -11.18
CA GLN A 461 3.73 3.83 -11.68
C GLN A 461 2.67 4.75 -11.06
N ALA A 462 2.69 4.90 -9.73
CA ALA A 462 1.75 5.76 -9.02
C ALA A 462 1.97 7.27 -9.30
N ILE A 463 3.22 7.72 -9.46
CA ILE A 463 3.54 9.10 -9.84
C ILE A 463 3.03 9.41 -11.25
N HIS A 464 3.18 8.47 -12.20
CA HIS A 464 2.60 8.61 -13.53
C HIS A 464 1.09 8.85 -13.42
N VAL A 465 0.34 7.96 -12.76
CA VAL A 465 -1.12 8.11 -12.62
C VAL A 465 -1.48 9.39 -11.87
N ALA A 466 -0.75 9.76 -10.82
CA ALA A 466 -0.99 11.00 -10.10
C ALA A 466 -0.91 12.23 -11.01
N VAL A 467 -0.01 12.23 -12.00
CA VAL A 467 0.20 13.35 -12.94
C VAL A 467 -0.73 13.28 -14.15
N THR A 468 -0.96 12.10 -14.71
CA THR A 468 -1.65 11.94 -16.00
C THR A 468 -3.11 11.54 -15.84
N ARG A 469 -3.48 10.96 -14.69
CA ARG A 469 -4.76 10.29 -14.41
C ARG A 469 -5.08 9.15 -15.37
N ARG A 470 -4.05 8.59 -16.01
CA ARG A 470 -4.15 7.49 -17.00
C ARG A 470 -3.36 6.27 -16.53
N PRO A 471 -3.77 5.05 -16.91
CA PRO A 471 -3.00 3.85 -16.59
C PRO A 471 -1.60 3.89 -17.25
N PRO A 472 -0.55 3.40 -16.57
CA PRO A 472 0.79 3.28 -17.14
C PRO A 472 0.80 2.50 -18.46
N GLY A 473 1.52 3.00 -19.47
CA GLY A 473 1.63 2.34 -20.78
C GLY A 473 0.38 2.44 -21.68
N GLU A 474 -0.68 3.10 -21.23
CA GLU A 474 -1.94 3.27 -21.98
C GLU A 474 -2.26 4.77 -22.21
N PRO A 475 -1.45 5.49 -23.03
CA PRO A 475 -1.59 6.94 -23.20
C PRO A 475 -2.91 7.37 -23.86
N ASP A 476 -3.55 6.46 -24.61
CA ASP A 476 -4.81 6.71 -25.32
C ASP A 476 -6.05 6.57 -24.42
N ARG A 477 -5.90 6.11 -23.17
CA ARG A 477 -7.02 6.06 -22.21
C ARG A 477 -7.42 7.47 -21.79
N GLU A 478 -8.72 7.69 -21.63
CA GLU A 478 -9.22 8.96 -21.08
C GLU A 478 -8.78 9.12 -19.61
N PRO A 479 -8.32 10.32 -19.20
CA PRO A 479 -7.89 10.56 -17.84
C PRO A 479 -9.08 10.50 -16.87
N LEU A 480 -8.91 9.86 -15.72
CA LEU A 480 -9.91 9.87 -14.66
C LEU A 480 -9.89 11.22 -13.93
N LEU A 481 -10.86 12.09 -14.23
CA LEU A 481 -11.00 13.42 -13.63
C LEU A 481 -9.70 14.22 -13.71
N GLU A 482 -9.39 14.74 -14.90
CA GLU A 482 -8.13 15.44 -15.20
C GLU A 482 -7.82 16.62 -14.27
N ASP A 483 -8.85 17.27 -13.72
CA ASP A 483 -8.74 18.37 -12.77
C ASP A 483 -8.23 17.93 -11.39
N GLN A 484 -8.24 16.62 -11.13
CA GLN A 484 -7.68 16.01 -9.91
C GLN A 484 -6.21 15.57 -10.07
N ALA A 485 -5.58 15.87 -11.21
CA ALA A 485 -4.16 15.63 -11.43
C ALA A 485 -3.27 16.44 -10.46
N LEU A 486 -2.18 15.80 -10.02
CA LEU A 486 -1.15 16.38 -9.17
C LEU A 486 0.07 16.76 -10.02
N THR A 487 0.86 17.74 -9.56
CA THR A 487 2.14 18.05 -10.22
C THR A 487 3.19 16.98 -9.89
N LEU A 488 4.11 16.71 -10.83
CA LEU A 488 5.25 15.80 -10.60
C LEU A 488 6.02 16.14 -9.31
N GLN A 489 6.25 17.43 -9.04
CA GLN A 489 6.93 17.87 -7.83
C GLN A 489 6.16 17.52 -6.55
N ALA A 490 4.82 17.70 -6.57
CA ALA A 490 3.97 17.34 -5.44
C ALA A 490 3.97 15.82 -5.20
N SER A 491 3.89 15.02 -6.26
CA SER A 491 3.93 13.54 -6.19
C SER A 491 5.28 13.02 -5.68
N LEU A 492 6.39 13.60 -6.13
CA LEU A 492 7.73 13.28 -5.61
C LEU A 492 7.87 13.66 -4.12
N ALA A 493 7.37 14.84 -3.72
CA ALA A 493 7.37 15.23 -2.32
C ALA A 493 6.49 14.29 -1.47
N ALA A 494 5.36 13.85 -2.02
CA ALA A 494 4.45 12.91 -1.38
C ALA A 494 5.17 11.58 -1.05
N TYR A 495 5.85 10.97 -2.03
CA TYR A 495 6.63 9.75 -1.84
C TYR A 495 7.99 9.91 -1.13
N THR A 496 8.40 11.12 -0.75
CA THR A 496 9.68 11.35 -0.05
C THR A 496 9.44 12.03 1.29
N SER A 497 9.58 13.35 1.35
CA SER A 497 9.55 14.12 2.60
C SER A 497 8.22 14.04 3.32
N ARG A 498 7.10 13.93 2.59
CA ARG A 498 5.76 13.91 3.20
C ARG A 498 5.40 12.55 3.78
N SER A 499 5.66 11.46 3.07
CA SER A 499 5.52 10.11 3.63
C SER A 499 6.53 9.85 4.75
N ALA A 500 7.77 10.33 4.64
CA ALA A 500 8.74 10.28 5.75
C ALA A 500 8.25 11.06 6.98
N TRP A 501 7.65 12.24 6.78
CA TRP A 501 6.96 12.96 7.84
C TRP A 501 5.79 12.15 8.39
N LEU A 502 4.90 11.60 7.58
CA LEU A 502 3.77 10.83 8.10
C LEU A 502 4.25 9.68 9.01
N ASN A 503 5.32 9.00 8.61
CA ASN A 503 5.92 7.86 9.32
C ASN A 503 6.85 8.26 10.49
N ARG A 504 6.98 9.55 10.82
CA ARG A 504 7.89 10.06 11.89
C ARG A 504 9.37 9.71 11.65
N GLN A 505 9.80 9.79 10.40
CA GLN A 505 11.15 9.50 9.90
C GLN A 505 11.78 10.72 9.21
N GLU A 506 11.57 11.94 9.71
CA GLU A 506 12.01 13.21 9.07
C GLU A 506 13.53 13.38 8.96
N GLU A 507 14.33 12.52 9.59
CA GLU A 507 15.77 12.44 9.34
C GLU A 507 16.10 11.90 7.94
N ALA A 508 15.15 11.22 7.30
CA ALA A 508 15.18 10.77 5.91
C ALA A 508 14.21 11.62 5.05
N GLY A 509 14.03 11.23 3.77
CA GLY A 509 13.07 11.87 2.86
C GLY A 509 13.46 13.29 2.40
N SER A 510 14.66 13.77 2.72
CA SER A 510 15.18 15.06 2.24
C SER A 510 16.69 15.04 2.00
N ILE A 511 17.15 15.80 1.00
CA ILE A 511 18.58 15.99 0.72
C ILE A 511 19.02 17.32 1.32
N VAL A 512 19.45 17.29 2.59
CA VAL A 512 19.94 18.46 3.33
C VAL A 512 21.19 18.04 4.13
N PRO A 513 22.25 18.85 4.18
CA PRO A 513 23.41 18.55 5.03
C PRO A 513 23.00 18.24 6.48
N GLY A 514 23.52 17.14 7.03
CA GLY A 514 23.19 16.60 8.34
C GLY A 514 22.12 15.52 8.34
N ARG A 515 21.26 15.43 7.32
CA ARG A 515 20.24 14.38 7.18
C ARG A 515 20.84 13.04 6.79
N LEU A 516 20.06 11.97 6.92
CA LEU A 516 20.46 10.61 6.58
C LEU A 516 20.65 10.47 5.06
N ALA A 517 21.68 9.74 4.68
CA ALA A 517 22.01 9.45 3.29
C ALA A 517 21.17 8.28 2.74
N ASP A 518 19.86 8.50 2.71
CA ASP A 518 18.91 7.66 2.00
C ASP A 518 18.64 8.30 0.65
N LEU A 519 19.28 7.79 -0.39
CA LEU A 519 19.37 8.45 -1.69
C LEU A 519 19.06 7.45 -2.79
N VAL A 520 18.43 7.94 -3.86
CA VAL A 520 18.14 7.16 -5.04
C VAL A 520 18.65 7.90 -6.27
N VAL A 521 19.43 7.18 -7.09
CA VAL A 521 19.78 7.60 -8.44
C VAL A 521 18.78 6.98 -9.39
N LEU A 522 18.06 7.82 -10.12
CA LEU A 522 17.11 7.38 -11.12
C LEU A 522 17.81 7.13 -12.46
N SER A 523 17.20 6.28 -13.29
CA SER A 523 17.66 5.95 -14.64
C SER A 523 17.62 7.14 -15.62
N THR A 524 16.82 8.17 -15.33
CA THR A 524 16.68 9.38 -16.17
C THR A 524 16.24 10.59 -15.33
N ASP A 525 16.21 11.79 -15.93
CA ASP A 525 15.62 12.99 -15.35
C ASP A 525 14.12 13.08 -15.69
N PRO A 526 13.21 12.81 -14.74
CA PRO A 526 11.76 12.79 -15.00
C PRO A 526 11.21 14.18 -15.33
N PHE A 527 11.90 15.27 -14.98
CA PHE A 527 11.46 16.63 -15.32
C PHE A 527 11.70 17.00 -16.79
N GLY A 528 12.47 16.19 -17.52
CA GLY A 528 12.68 16.33 -18.97
C GLY A 528 11.79 15.44 -19.82
N LEU A 529 10.98 14.57 -19.21
CA LEU A 529 10.11 13.63 -19.91
C LEU A 529 8.74 14.25 -20.22
N ALA A 530 8.06 13.67 -21.22
CA ALA A 530 6.63 13.84 -21.34
C ALA A 530 5.94 13.14 -20.14
N PRO A 531 4.82 13.67 -19.61
CA PRO A 531 4.10 13.06 -18.49
C PRO A 531 3.75 11.58 -18.72
N GLU A 532 3.44 11.23 -19.97
CA GLU A 532 3.07 9.89 -20.39
C GLU A 532 4.21 8.88 -20.20
N ASP A 533 5.47 9.32 -20.26
CA ASP A 533 6.66 8.48 -20.14
C ASP A 533 7.15 8.31 -18.70
N LEU A 534 6.54 8.98 -17.71
CA LEU A 534 6.97 8.93 -16.31
C LEU A 534 7.00 7.50 -15.73
N HIS A 535 6.12 6.62 -16.20
CA HIS A 535 6.04 5.23 -15.74
C HIS A 535 7.25 4.37 -16.15
N THR A 536 8.09 4.85 -17.06
CA THR A 536 9.28 4.13 -17.53
C THR A 536 10.53 4.39 -16.67
N VAL A 537 10.44 5.35 -15.74
CA VAL A 537 11.57 5.74 -14.88
C VAL A 537 11.87 4.59 -13.92
N GLY A 538 13.07 4.03 -14.03
CA GLY A 538 13.60 3.04 -13.09
C GLY A 538 14.60 3.62 -12.09
N THR A 539 15.03 2.77 -11.15
CA THR A 539 16.03 3.06 -10.13
C THR A 539 17.36 2.34 -10.47
N ASP A 540 18.46 3.09 -10.52
CA ASP A 540 19.79 2.54 -10.83
C ASP A 540 20.63 2.27 -9.57
N LEU A 541 20.43 3.06 -8.50
CA LEU A 541 21.12 2.92 -7.21
C LEU A 541 20.17 3.32 -6.08
N THR A 542 20.15 2.52 -5.02
CA THR A 542 19.48 2.84 -3.76
C THR A 542 20.49 2.77 -2.63
N LEU A 543 20.67 3.90 -1.93
CA LEU A 543 21.42 3.98 -0.69
C LEU A 543 20.47 4.04 0.50
N VAL A 544 20.77 3.30 1.57
CA VAL A 544 20.15 3.48 2.89
C VAL A 544 21.23 3.70 3.92
N GLY A 545 21.18 4.85 4.60
CA GLY A 545 22.20 5.27 5.56
C GLY A 545 23.61 5.23 4.96
N GLY A 546 23.77 5.65 3.69
CA GLY A 546 25.06 5.68 2.99
C GLY A 546 25.59 4.32 2.51
N ARG A 547 24.83 3.24 2.66
CA ARG A 547 25.19 1.91 2.14
C ARG A 547 24.33 1.56 0.92
N ALA A 548 24.97 1.08 -0.14
CA ALA A 548 24.27 0.54 -1.29
C ALA A 548 23.50 -0.73 -0.91
N VAL A 549 22.18 -0.69 -1.11
CA VAL A 549 21.27 -1.83 -0.88
C VAL A 549 20.69 -2.37 -2.19
N HIS A 550 20.79 -1.59 -3.27
CA HIS A 550 20.47 -2.00 -4.63
C HIS A 550 21.33 -1.20 -5.61
N ALA A 551 21.80 -1.85 -6.67
CA ALA A 551 22.50 -1.23 -7.77
C ALA A 551 22.25 -2.03 -9.05
N THR A 552 21.96 -1.36 -10.17
CA THR A 552 21.97 -1.98 -11.50
C THR A 552 23.12 -1.45 -12.32
N ASP A 553 23.95 -2.35 -12.86
CA ASP A 553 25.06 -1.98 -13.74
C ASP A 553 24.58 -1.71 -15.18
N ARG A 554 23.71 -0.71 -15.35
CA ARG A 554 23.17 -0.39 -16.68
C ARG A 554 24.16 0.36 -17.57
N GLN A 555 25.23 0.94 -17.02
CA GLN A 555 26.18 1.79 -17.77
C GLN A 555 27.65 1.78 -17.27
N GLY A 556 28.09 0.80 -16.46
CA GLY A 556 29.47 0.79 -15.94
C GLY A 556 29.77 1.94 -14.96
N ALA A 557 28.73 2.45 -14.29
CA ALA A 557 28.83 3.56 -13.34
C ALA A 557 29.44 3.13 -11.98
N PHE A 558 29.60 1.83 -11.76
CA PHE A 558 30.27 1.24 -10.62
C PHE A 558 31.58 0.62 -11.14
N ALA A 559 32.72 1.23 -10.80
CA ALA A 559 34.05 0.74 -11.16
C ALA A 559 34.73 0.06 -9.97
#